data_AF-A0A0F9AB63-F1
#
_entry.id   AF-A0A0F9AB63-F1
#
_cell.length_a   1.000
_cell.length_b   1.000
_cell.length_c   1.000
_cell.angle_alpha   90.00
_cell.angle_beta   90.00
_cell.angle_gamma   90.00
#
_symmetry.space_group_name_H-M   'P 1'
#
loop_
_entity.id
_entity.type
_entity.pdbx_description
1 polymer ?
#
loop_
_entity_poly.entity_id
_entity_poly.type
_entity_poly.pdbx_seq_one_letter_code
_entity_poly.pdbx_strand_id
1 'polypeptide(L)'
;MASVFLEENRLIASSFQSVVEQAFLAAGIKTNEAINCSPQIVNQKFYSRLIRNGDLGLGESYVEGWWDCAAIDELIEKLIRHRRRNAKPSI
;
A
#
# COMPACT_ATOMS: atom_id res chain seq x y z
N MET A 1 -24.35 12.72 -19.15
CA MET A 1 -25.32 12.11 -18.21
C MET A 1 -24.97 10.66 -17.80
N ALA A 2 -23.71 10.22 -17.91
CA ALA A 2 -23.24 8.96 -17.29
C ALA A 2 -22.02 9.15 -16.38
N SER A 3 -21.35 10.32 -16.41
CA SER A 3 -20.13 10.54 -15.61
C SER A 3 -20.37 11.08 -14.20
N VAL A 4 -21.58 11.56 -13.88
CA VAL A 4 -21.91 12.07 -12.54
C VAL A 4 -22.30 10.93 -11.58
N PHE A 5 -22.75 9.78 -12.11
CA PHE A 5 -23.25 8.67 -11.30
C PHE A 5 -22.16 7.65 -10.88
N LEU A 6 -20.91 7.86 -11.29
CA LEU A 6 -19.76 7.02 -10.92
C LEU A 6 -18.83 7.68 -9.90
N GLU A 7 -19.22 8.81 -9.30
CA GLU A 7 -18.40 9.50 -8.28
C GLU A 7 -18.81 9.19 -6.84
N GLU A 8 -20.07 8.81 -6.59
CA GLU A 8 -20.57 8.64 -5.22
C GLU A 8 -20.28 7.25 -4.61
N ASN A 9 -19.89 6.26 -5.41
CA ASN A 9 -19.65 4.89 -4.93
C ASN A 9 -18.18 4.57 -4.55
N ARG A 10 -17.31 5.59 -4.49
CA ARG A 10 -15.92 5.45 -4.02
C ARG A 10 -15.73 5.72 -2.53
N LEU A 11 -16.77 6.18 -1.84
CA LEU A 11 -16.68 6.67 -0.45
C LEU A 11 -16.60 5.56 0.61
N ILE A 12 -16.61 4.28 0.23
CA ILE A 12 -16.47 3.13 1.13
C ILE A 12 -15.28 2.24 0.77
N ALA A 13 -14.26 2.80 0.10
CA ALA A 13 -12.94 2.21 0.06
C ALA A 13 -12.45 2.11 1.52
N SER A 14 -12.48 0.88 2.07
CA SER A 14 -12.44 0.52 3.50
C SER A 14 -11.48 1.35 4.37
N SER A 15 -11.82 1.57 5.65
CA SER A 15 -10.94 2.30 6.60
C SER A 15 -9.48 1.82 6.57
N PHE A 16 -9.29 0.51 6.36
CA PHE A 16 -7.97 -0.12 6.22
C PHE A 16 -7.20 0.37 5.00
N GLN A 17 -7.87 0.56 3.85
CA GLN A 17 -7.25 1.08 2.64
C GLN A 17 -6.69 2.48 2.87
N SER A 18 -7.50 3.41 3.40
CA SER A 18 -7.05 4.78 3.63
C SER A 18 -5.86 4.85 4.60
N VAL A 19 -5.86 4.01 5.65
CA VAL A 19 -4.74 3.95 6.61
C VAL A 19 -3.46 3.48 5.93
N VAL A 20 -3.53 2.41 5.13
CA VAL A 20 -2.37 1.88 4.40
C VAL A 20 -1.87 2.87 3.36
N GLU A 21 -2.76 3.47 2.57
CA GLU A 21 -2.38 4.43 1.53
C GLU A 21 -1.74 5.68 2.14
N GLN A 22 -2.24 6.17 3.29
CA GLN A 22 -1.59 7.26 4.02
C GLN A 22 -0.20 6.88 4.54
N ALA A 23 -0.03 5.65 5.06
CA ALA A 23 1.26 5.16 5.53
C ALA A 23 2.27 5.03 4.37
N PHE A 24 1.83 4.52 3.22
CA PHE A 24 2.64 4.45 2.01
C PHE A 24 2.99 5.85 1.48
N LEU A 25 2.03 6.78 1.50
CA LEU A 25 2.27 8.16 1.10
C LEU A 25 3.32 8.83 1.99
N ALA A 26 3.30 8.59 3.30
CA ALA A 26 4.33 9.07 4.23
C ALA A 26 5.72 8.50 3.93
N ALA A 27 5.79 7.30 3.34
CA ALA A 27 7.02 6.70 2.82
C ALA A 27 7.37 7.16 1.38
N GLY A 28 6.57 8.04 0.77
CA GLY A 28 6.77 8.52 -0.59
C GLY A 28 6.35 7.51 -1.67
N ILE A 29 5.43 6.61 -1.33
CA ILE A 29 4.90 5.56 -2.21
C ILE A 29 3.43 5.87 -2.50
N LYS A 30 3.04 5.80 -3.77
CA LYS A 30 1.65 5.85 -4.21
C LYS A 30 1.26 4.49 -4.74
N THR A 31 0.05 4.02 -4.45
CA THR A 31 -0.50 2.74 -4.93
C THR A 31 -1.23 2.92 -6.27
N ASN A 32 -1.26 1.89 -7.12
CA ASN A 32 -2.02 1.86 -8.36
C ASN A 32 -1.68 2.97 -9.38
N GLU A 33 -0.43 3.43 -9.39
CA GLU A 33 0.10 4.40 -10.36
C GLU A 33 0.92 3.69 -11.44
N ALA A 34 1.02 4.26 -12.64
CA ALA A 34 1.81 3.70 -13.75
C ALA A 34 3.34 3.94 -13.60
N ILE A 35 3.87 3.87 -12.37
CA ILE A 35 5.28 4.12 -12.04
C ILE A 35 5.88 2.84 -11.45
N ASN A 36 7.14 2.54 -11.77
CA ASN A 36 7.78 1.26 -11.41
C ASN A 36 7.75 0.90 -9.92
N CYS A 37 7.81 1.89 -9.02
CA CYS A 37 7.81 1.69 -7.57
C CYS A 37 6.39 1.80 -6.95
N SER A 38 5.33 1.65 -7.75
CA SER A 38 3.95 1.72 -7.30
C SER A 38 3.34 0.32 -7.19
N PRO A 39 2.98 -0.16 -5.98
CA PRO A 39 2.30 -1.44 -5.84
C PRO A 39 0.88 -1.35 -6.42
N GLN A 40 0.58 -2.27 -7.33
CA GLN A 40 -0.72 -2.47 -7.98
C GLN A 40 -1.50 -3.48 -7.16
N ILE A 41 -2.56 -3.03 -6.49
CA ILE A 41 -3.36 -3.87 -5.60
C ILE A 41 -4.47 -4.56 -6.41
N VAL A 42 -4.36 -5.87 -6.56
CA VAL A 42 -5.34 -6.71 -7.27
C VAL A 42 -6.46 -7.17 -6.32
N ASN A 43 -6.12 -7.45 -5.06
CA ASN A 43 -7.05 -7.98 -4.07
C ASN A 43 -7.19 -7.05 -2.85
N GLN A 44 -8.40 -6.54 -2.63
CA GLN A 44 -8.73 -5.61 -1.52
C GLN A 44 -8.51 -6.21 -0.12
N LYS A 45 -8.45 -7.54 0.03
CA LYS A 45 -8.08 -8.20 1.31
C LYS A 45 -6.64 -7.91 1.73
N PHE A 46 -5.81 -7.41 0.81
CA PHE A 46 -4.46 -6.93 1.09
C PHE A 46 -4.42 -5.96 2.27
N TYR A 47 -5.27 -4.93 2.26
CA TYR A 47 -5.21 -3.84 3.24
C TYR A 47 -5.44 -4.33 4.67
N SER A 48 -6.45 -5.19 4.88
CA SER A 48 -6.74 -5.74 6.20
C SER A 48 -5.67 -6.74 6.66
N ARG A 49 -5.09 -7.53 5.76
CA ARG A 49 -3.98 -8.45 6.09
C ARG A 49 -2.71 -7.69 6.43
N LEU A 50 -2.38 -6.63 5.70
CA LEU A 50 -1.20 -5.81 5.96
C LEU A 50 -1.26 -5.19 7.36
N ILE A 51 -2.42 -4.68 7.77
CA ILE A 51 -2.59 -4.10 9.11
C ILE A 51 -2.49 -5.17 10.21
N ARG A 52 -3.04 -6.36 9.98
CA ARG A 52 -3.05 -7.45 10.99
C ARG A 52 -1.71 -8.15 11.13
N ASN A 53 -0.97 -8.33 10.05
CA ASN A 53 0.22 -9.19 9.98
C ASN A 53 1.51 -8.40 9.69
N GLY A 54 1.43 -7.09 9.46
CA GLY A 54 2.59 -6.24 9.17
C GLY A 54 3.40 -6.73 7.96
N ASP A 55 4.72 -6.76 8.12
CA ASP A 55 5.66 -7.14 7.04
C ASP A 55 5.43 -8.56 6.50
N LEU A 56 5.00 -9.48 7.36
CA LEU A 56 4.69 -10.83 6.93
C LEU A 56 3.46 -10.83 6.03
N GLY A 57 2.43 -10.06 6.40
CA GLY A 57 1.24 -9.86 5.57
C GLY A 57 1.57 -9.22 4.22
N LEU A 58 2.52 -8.28 4.19
CA LEU A 58 3.03 -7.68 2.95
C LEU A 58 3.66 -8.73 2.04
N GLY A 59 4.57 -9.55 2.57
CA GLY A 59 5.31 -10.55 1.80
C GLY A 59 4.45 -11.73 1.34
N GLU A 60 3.62 -12.29 2.21
CA GLU A 60 2.74 -13.42 1.84
C GLU A 60 1.72 -13.01 0.79
N SER A 61 1.12 -11.81 0.92
CA SER A 61 0.17 -11.31 -0.08
C SER A 61 0.83 -11.03 -1.43
N TYR A 62 2.12 -10.73 -1.48
CA TYR A 62 2.88 -10.64 -2.74
C TYR A 62 3.01 -12.01 -3.41
N VAL A 63 3.43 -13.03 -2.65
CA VAL A 63 3.57 -14.40 -3.16
C VAL A 63 2.23 -14.97 -3.63
N GLU A 64 1.14 -14.63 -2.95
CA GLU A 64 -0.23 -14.99 -3.34
C GLU A 64 -0.79 -14.17 -4.52
N GLY A 65 -0.04 -13.21 -5.06
CA GLY A 65 -0.44 -12.39 -6.20
C GLY A 65 -1.57 -11.39 -5.90
N TRP A 66 -1.73 -10.98 -4.63
CA TRP A 66 -2.74 -9.99 -4.25
C TRP A 66 -2.35 -8.57 -4.65
N TRP A 67 -1.07 -8.34 -4.89
CA TRP A 67 -0.53 -7.12 -5.45
C TRP A 67 0.77 -7.43 -6.20
N ASP A 68 1.13 -6.55 -7.12
CA ASP A 68 2.37 -6.65 -7.90
C ASP A 68 3.07 -5.29 -8.01
N CYS A 69 4.36 -5.28 -8.30
CA CYS A 69 5.17 -4.07 -8.44
C CYS A 69 6.36 -4.34 -9.36
N ALA A 70 6.60 -3.45 -10.33
CA ALA A 70 7.68 -3.63 -11.30
C ALA A 70 9.08 -3.50 -10.66
N ALA A 71 9.23 -2.64 -9.64
CA ALA A 71 10.45 -2.46 -8.87
C ALA A 71 10.19 -2.75 -7.39
N ILE A 72 10.03 -4.03 -7.04
CA ILE A 72 9.77 -4.47 -5.67
C ILE A 72 10.94 -4.17 -4.72
N ASP A 73 12.17 -4.27 -5.21
CA ASP A 73 13.39 -3.92 -4.48
C ASP A 73 13.40 -2.45 -4.05
N GLU A 74 13.10 -1.53 -4.97
CA GLU A 74 12.98 -0.09 -4.66
C GLU A 74 11.85 0.19 -3.66
N LEU A 75 10.72 -0.50 -3.80
CA LEU A 75 9.57 -0.36 -2.91
C LEU A 75 9.95 -0.75 -1.46
N ILE A 76 10.55 -1.93 -1.29
CA ILE A 76 10.97 -2.44 0.02
C ILE A 76 12.05 -1.54 0.62
N GLU A 77 12.99 -1.05 -0.19
CA GLU A 77 14.02 -0.13 0.28
C GLU A 77 13.40 1.17 0.85
N LYS A 78 12.44 1.78 0.15
CA LYS A 78 11.74 2.99 0.62
C LYS A 78 11.03 2.76 1.95
N LEU A 79 10.34 1.62 2.08
CA LEU A 79 9.65 1.24 3.32
C LEU A 79 10.63 1.09 4.50
N ILE A 80 11.75 0.38 4.29
CA ILE A 80 12.79 0.19 5.32
C ILE A 80 13.43 1.53 5.70
N ARG A 81 13.78 2.37 4.71
CA ARG A 81 14.36 3.71 4.96
C ARG A 81 13.39 4.59 5.74
N HIS A 82 12.09 4.56 5.41
CA HIS A 82 11.07 5.31 6.13
C HIS A 82 10.93 4.81 7.58
N ARG A 83 10.87 3.49 7.80
CA ARG A 83 10.84 2.91 9.15
C ARG A 83 12.06 3.32 9.98
N ARG A 84 13.27 3.26 9.40
CA ARG A 84 14.50 3.64 10.11
C ARG A 84 14.46 5.11 10.53
N ARG A 85 13.97 6.01 9.68
CA ARG A 85 13.82 7.44 10.02
C ARG A 85 12.83 7.70 11.15
N ASN A 86 11.77 6.88 11.24
CA ASN A 86 10.74 7.00 12.27
C ASN A 86 11.01 6.14 13.52
N ALA A 87 12.04 5.30 13.49
CA ALA A 87 12.47 4.57 14.67
C ALA A 87 13.08 5.55 15.67
N LYS A 88 12.56 5.56 16.91
CA LYS A 88 13.17 6.33 18.01
C LYS A 88 14.64 5.91 18.12
N PRO A 89 15.59 6.87 18.17
CA PRO A 89 16.97 6.52 18.44
C PRO A 89 17.02 5.79 19.78
N SER A 90 17.56 4.58 19.76
CA SER A 90 17.86 3.85 20.99
C SER A 90 19.01 4.60 21.65
N ILE A 91 18.70 5.26 22.76
CA ILE A 91 19.64 5.97 23.63
C ILE A 91 20.55 4.94 24.31
#